data_AF-A0A9Q1H5K8-F1
#
_entry.id   AF-A0A9Q1H5K8-F1
#
_cell.length_a   1.000
_cell.length_b   1.000
_cell.length_c   1.000
_cell.angle_alpha   90.00
_cell.angle_beta   90.00
_cell.angle_gamma   90.00
#
_symmetry.space_group_name_H-M   'P 1'
#
loop_
_entity.id
_entity.type
_entity.pdbx_description
1 polymer ?
#
loop_
_entity_poly.entity_id
_entity_poly.type
_entity_poly.pdbx_seq_one_letter_code
_entity_poly.pdbx_strand_id
1 'polypeptide(L)'
;MRTGLRGRWVTLAKDIIKRNDIARSKFAKAVWELLEKDRGKYRNILITGPANCGKTFILLPITVICQAFSNPANSTFAWVGAEKAEVIIRNDFRCRPELIAWLALLLMLEGGLVHLPTPKTHFSKDMTLAGMTPIFATSKEALLFIKGGAIEERETEMMSVRLDEFTFRSQIPATEQECVSPCGHCFSFFIIENLKEGHETE
;
A
#
# COMPACT_ATOMS: atom_id res chain seq x y z
N MET A 1 3.73 -24.88 24.78
CA MET A 1 3.64 -23.49 25.27
C MET A 1 4.88 -22.70 24.79
N ARG A 2 4.76 -21.92 23.70
CA ARG A 2 5.79 -20.97 23.22
C ARG A 2 5.06 -19.70 22.77
N THR A 3 4.62 -18.90 23.72
CA THR A 3 3.64 -17.80 23.57
C THR A 3 4.26 -16.39 23.61
N GLY A 4 5.58 -16.24 23.44
CA GLY A 4 6.24 -14.93 23.64
C GLY A 4 6.24 -13.95 22.47
N LEU A 5 6.27 -14.40 21.22
CA LEU A 5 6.55 -13.53 20.06
C LEU A 5 5.62 -13.72 18.84
N ARG A 6 5.00 -14.91 18.68
CA ARG A 6 4.21 -15.24 17.48
C ARG A 6 2.81 -14.60 17.41
N GLY A 7 2.43 -13.79 18.40
CA GLY A 7 1.14 -13.11 18.43
C GLY A 7 1.21 -11.60 18.70
N ARG A 8 2.38 -11.07 19.11
CA ARG A 8 2.49 -9.66 19.52
C ARG A 8 2.16 -8.71 18.37
N TRP A 9 2.63 -9.03 17.17
CA TRP A 9 2.30 -8.28 15.96
C TRP A 9 0.78 -8.20 15.76
N VAL A 10 0.05 -9.31 15.92
CA VAL A 10 -1.42 -9.35 15.76
C VAL A 10 -2.11 -8.47 16.80
N THR A 11 -1.67 -8.53 18.06
CA THR A 11 -2.21 -7.67 19.14
C THR A 11 -2.04 -6.21 18.79
N LEU A 12 -0.83 -5.79 18.40
CA LEU A 12 -0.55 -4.40 18.04
C LEU A 12 -1.32 -3.97 16.79
N ALA A 13 -1.44 -4.82 15.77
CA ALA A 13 -2.22 -4.54 14.57
C ALA A 13 -3.72 -4.35 14.89
N LYS A 14 -4.29 -5.20 15.75
CA LYS A 14 -5.67 -5.05 16.26
C LYS A 14 -5.84 -3.73 17.01
N ASP A 15 -4.88 -3.36 17.86
CA ASP A 15 -4.92 -2.10 18.59
C ASP A 15 -4.80 -0.88 17.67
N ILE A 16 -3.91 -0.92 16.66
CA ILE A 16 -3.76 0.16 15.67
C ILE A 16 -5.07 0.36 14.90
N ILE A 17 -5.67 -0.71 14.38
CA ILE A 17 -6.92 -0.61 13.62
C ILE A 17 -8.05 -0.07 14.50
N LYS A 18 -8.16 -0.56 15.75
CA LYS A 18 -9.15 -0.08 16.72
C LYS A 18 -8.95 1.40 17.10
N ARG A 19 -7.71 1.83 17.36
CA ARG A 19 -7.37 3.23 17.71
C ARG A 19 -7.72 4.21 16.60
N ASN A 20 -7.77 3.75 15.36
CA ASN A 20 -8.10 4.56 14.19
C ASN A 20 -9.56 4.45 13.75
N ASP A 21 -10.40 3.78 14.55
CA ASP A 21 -11.83 3.55 14.25
C ASP A 21 -12.06 2.87 12.90
N ILE A 22 -11.19 1.93 12.56
CA ILE A 22 -11.29 1.15 11.31
C ILE A 22 -11.88 -0.21 11.66
N ALA A 23 -12.94 -0.60 10.93
CA ALA A 23 -13.45 -1.95 11.02
C ALA A 23 -12.39 -2.95 10.50
N ARG A 24 -12.00 -3.89 11.37
CA ARG A 24 -11.00 -4.92 11.07
C ARG A 24 -11.39 -5.76 9.84
N SER A 25 -12.67 -6.09 9.72
CA SER A 25 -13.24 -6.79 8.56
C SER A 25 -13.12 -5.98 7.27
N LYS A 26 -13.38 -4.67 7.31
CA LYS A 26 -13.21 -3.78 6.14
C LYS A 26 -11.76 -3.78 5.65
N PHE A 27 -10.80 -3.57 6.56
CA PHE A 27 -9.38 -3.57 6.19
C PHE A 27 -8.93 -4.93 5.66
N ALA A 28 -9.32 -6.02 6.34
CA ALA A 28 -8.98 -7.37 5.91
C ALA A 28 -9.55 -7.72 4.53
N LYS A 29 -10.82 -7.38 4.29
CA LYS A 29 -11.46 -7.57 2.98
C LYS A 29 -10.74 -6.76 1.89
N ALA A 30 -10.42 -5.50 2.13
CA ALA A 30 -9.70 -4.68 1.15
C ALA A 30 -8.34 -5.30 0.77
N VAL A 31 -7.56 -5.74 1.77
CA VAL A 31 -6.27 -6.41 1.53
C VAL A 31 -6.46 -7.70 0.74
N TRP A 32 -7.44 -8.53 1.13
CA TRP A 32 -7.74 -9.77 0.44
C TRP A 32 -8.16 -9.52 -1.01
N GLU A 33 -9.12 -8.62 -1.24
CA GLU A 33 -9.63 -8.30 -2.57
C GLU A 33 -8.56 -7.72 -3.49
N LEU A 34 -7.67 -6.90 -2.94
CA LEU A 34 -6.53 -6.36 -3.70
C LEU A 34 -5.54 -7.49 -4.07
N LEU A 35 -5.22 -8.40 -3.15
CA LEU A 35 -4.32 -9.53 -3.45
C LEU A 35 -4.94 -10.52 -4.44
N GLU A 36 -6.25 -10.76 -4.36
CA GLU A 36 -6.96 -11.73 -5.21
C GLU A 36 -7.29 -11.18 -6.59
N LYS A 37 -7.82 -9.95 -6.64
CA LYS A 37 -8.37 -9.37 -7.87
C LYS A 37 -7.42 -8.35 -8.52
N ASP A 38 -6.31 -8.03 -7.87
CA ASP A 38 -5.29 -7.08 -8.31
C ASP A 38 -5.76 -5.61 -8.43
N ARG A 39 -4.85 -4.73 -8.90
CA ARG A 39 -5.04 -3.31 -9.17
C ARG A 39 -6.33 -3.02 -9.93
N GLY A 40 -7.05 -2.00 -9.51
CA GLY A 40 -8.17 -1.43 -10.24
C GLY A 40 -8.86 -0.34 -9.44
N LYS A 41 -10.00 0.14 -9.95
CA LYS A 41 -10.81 1.12 -9.24
C LYS A 41 -11.22 0.58 -7.86
N TYR A 42 -11.04 1.41 -6.83
CA TYR A 42 -11.36 1.14 -5.43
C TYR A 42 -10.64 -0.08 -4.82
N ARG A 43 -9.46 -0.44 -5.33
CA ARG A 43 -8.73 -1.65 -4.85
C ARG A 43 -7.35 -1.35 -4.30
N ASN A 44 -6.59 -0.44 -4.89
CA ASN A 44 -5.22 -0.19 -4.43
C ASN A 44 -5.27 0.47 -3.05
N ILE A 45 -4.50 -0.04 -2.09
CA ILE A 45 -4.62 0.44 -0.71
C ILE A 45 -3.69 1.65 -0.49
N LEU A 46 -4.27 2.76 -0.03
CA LEU A 46 -3.50 3.90 0.47
C LEU A 46 -3.82 4.10 1.96
N ILE A 47 -2.81 4.02 2.82
CA ILE A 47 -2.95 4.38 4.22
C ILE A 47 -2.42 5.80 4.42
N THR A 48 -3.29 6.74 4.78
CA THR A 48 -2.93 8.14 5.04
C THR A 48 -2.83 8.44 6.53
N GLY A 49 -2.20 9.56 6.90
CA GLY A 49 -2.13 10.01 8.28
C GLY A 49 -0.75 10.52 8.70
N PRO A 50 -0.64 11.17 9.87
CA PRO A 50 0.62 11.71 10.34
C PRO A 50 1.66 10.62 10.68
N ALA A 51 2.89 11.04 10.98
CA ALA A 51 3.94 10.14 11.43
C ALA A 51 3.51 9.37 12.70
N ASN A 52 4.10 8.19 12.90
CA ASN A 52 3.92 7.37 14.12
C ASN A 52 2.50 6.81 14.35
N CYS A 53 1.67 6.66 13.32
CA CYS A 53 0.33 6.04 13.46
C CYS A 53 0.30 4.53 13.15
N GLY A 54 1.44 3.91 12.84
CA GLY A 54 1.50 2.48 12.50
C GLY A 54 1.25 2.13 11.02
N LYS A 55 1.22 3.12 10.12
CA LYS A 55 0.97 2.92 8.68
C LYS A 55 1.95 1.95 8.02
N THR A 56 3.25 2.16 8.21
CA THR A 56 4.28 1.26 7.65
C THR A 56 4.28 -0.09 8.36
N PHE A 57 4.09 -0.08 9.69
CA PHE A 57 4.08 -1.29 10.51
C PHE A 57 3.02 -2.31 10.06
N ILE A 58 1.79 -1.85 9.74
CA ILE A 58 0.70 -2.76 9.38
C ILE A 58 0.91 -3.43 8.02
N LEU A 59 1.60 -2.77 7.08
CA LEU A 59 1.89 -3.30 5.76
C LEU A 59 3.21 -4.07 5.68
N LEU A 60 4.14 -3.84 6.61
CA LEU A 60 5.48 -4.43 6.58
C LEU A 60 5.50 -5.96 6.47
N PRO A 61 4.59 -6.74 7.09
CA PRO A 61 4.58 -8.18 6.89
C PRO A 61 4.39 -8.65 5.45
N ILE A 62 3.80 -7.84 4.57
CA ILE A 62 3.64 -8.18 3.16
C ILE A 62 5.02 -8.40 2.50
N THR A 63 6.06 -7.65 2.90
CA THR A 63 7.42 -7.84 2.37
C THR A 63 8.06 -9.17 2.79
N VAL A 64 7.48 -9.85 3.78
CA VAL A 64 7.94 -11.17 4.25
C VAL A 64 7.16 -12.30 3.56
N ILE A 65 5.97 -12.00 3.04
CA ILE A 65 5.09 -12.97 2.37
C ILE A 65 5.34 -12.98 0.85
N CYS A 66 5.55 -11.79 0.27
CA CYS A 66 5.66 -11.59 -1.17
C CYS A 66 6.99 -10.93 -1.54
N GLN A 67 7.45 -11.18 -2.77
CA GLN A 67 8.54 -10.44 -3.39
C GLN A 67 8.08 -9.01 -3.69
N ALA A 68 8.30 -8.11 -2.73
CA ALA A 68 7.83 -6.73 -2.79
C ALA A 68 8.83 -5.79 -3.47
N PHE A 69 8.38 -5.02 -4.47
CA PHE A 69 9.09 -3.84 -4.95
C PHE A 69 8.83 -2.67 -4.00
N SER A 70 9.88 -2.21 -3.31
CA SER A 70 9.75 -1.15 -2.30
C SER A 70 10.65 0.04 -2.60
N ASN A 71 10.13 1.25 -2.33
CA ASN A 71 10.90 2.50 -2.27
C ASN A 71 11.90 2.70 -3.41
N PRO A 72 11.42 3.03 -4.62
CA PRO A 72 12.30 3.22 -5.75
C PRO A 72 13.30 4.36 -5.51
N ALA A 73 14.47 4.24 -6.12
CA ALA A 73 15.51 5.27 -6.05
C ALA A 73 14.98 6.63 -6.53
N ASN A 74 15.48 7.73 -5.96
CA ASN A 74 15.24 9.08 -6.48
C ASN A 74 16.06 9.28 -7.76
N SER A 75 15.67 8.62 -8.85
CA SER A 75 16.34 8.69 -10.15
C SER A 75 15.34 8.57 -11.29
N THR A 76 15.77 8.89 -12.51
CA THR A 76 14.98 8.73 -13.74
C THR A 76 14.53 7.29 -13.99
N PHE A 77 15.18 6.30 -13.36
CA PHE A 77 14.90 4.87 -13.52
C PHE A 77 14.36 4.25 -12.23
N ALA A 78 13.60 5.05 -11.48
CA ALA A 78 13.07 4.72 -10.16
C ALA A 78 12.44 3.31 -10.12
N TRP A 79 11.69 2.94 -11.15
CA TRP A 79 10.85 1.75 -11.18
C TRP A 79 11.53 0.47 -11.67
N VAL A 80 12.82 0.50 -12.02
CA VAL A 80 13.52 -0.69 -12.54
C VAL A 80 13.43 -1.84 -11.54
N GLY A 81 12.92 -2.99 -11.99
CA GLY A 81 12.70 -4.18 -11.17
C GLY A 81 11.26 -4.34 -10.67
N ALA A 82 10.41 -3.34 -10.82
CA ALA A 82 8.99 -3.45 -10.48
C ALA A 82 8.27 -4.53 -11.32
N GLU A 83 8.74 -4.79 -12.54
CA GLU A 83 8.21 -5.82 -13.44
C GLU A 83 8.44 -7.26 -12.95
N LYS A 84 9.30 -7.45 -11.95
CA LYS A 84 9.62 -8.76 -11.36
C LYS A 84 8.99 -8.97 -10.00
N ALA A 85 8.25 -8.00 -9.49
CA ALA A 85 7.68 -8.06 -8.16
C ALA A 85 6.27 -8.65 -8.16
N GLU A 86 5.93 -9.34 -7.08
CA GLU A 86 4.57 -9.85 -6.84
C GLU A 86 3.67 -8.74 -6.32
N VAL A 87 4.23 -7.79 -5.56
CA VAL A 87 3.51 -6.64 -5.00
C VAL A 87 4.38 -5.39 -5.04
N ILE A 88 3.76 -4.22 -5.09
CA ILE A 88 4.42 -2.93 -4.96
C ILE A 88 4.06 -2.32 -3.61
N ILE A 89 5.07 -1.91 -2.85
CA ILE A 89 4.89 -1.22 -1.57
C ILE A 89 5.57 0.15 -1.62
N ARG A 90 4.80 1.22 -1.47
CA ARG A 90 5.30 2.59 -1.47
C ARG A 90 5.19 3.20 -0.08
N ASN A 91 6.31 3.25 0.64
CA ASN A 91 6.35 3.94 1.94
C ASN A 91 6.55 5.44 1.73
N ASP A 92 5.77 6.25 2.45
CA ASP A 92 5.75 7.72 2.32
C ASP A 92 5.64 8.17 0.85
N PHE A 93 4.63 7.63 0.15
CA PHE A 93 4.39 7.90 -1.25
C PHE A 93 4.03 9.37 -1.47
N ARG A 94 4.79 10.00 -2.36
CA ARG A 94 4.57 11.35 -2.86
C ARG A 94 4.59 11.28 -4.37
N CYS A 95 3.43 11.51 -4.98
CA CYS A 95 3.34 11.54 -6.43
C CYS A 95 4.10 12.77 -6.93
N ARG A 96 5.15 12.53 -7.70
CA ARG A 96 6.05 13.55 -8.23
C ARG A 96 6.32 13.22 -9.71
N PRO A 97 6.25 14.20 -10.62
CA PRO A 97 6.50 13.96 -12.04
C PRO A 97 7.85 13.29 -12.34
N GLU A 98 8.87 13.55 -11.50
CA GLU A 98 10.20 12.94 -11.63
C GLU A 98 10.22 11.44 -11.29
N LEU A 99 9.24 10.97 -10.50
CA LEU A 99 9.09 9.55 -10.16
C LEU A 99 8.16 8.85 -11.14
N ILE A 100 7.00 9.43 -11.44
CA ILE A 100 6.01 8.88 -12.36
C ILE A 100 5.07 10.00 -12.82
N ALA A 101 4.78 10.05 -14.12
CA ALA A 101 3.77 10.97 -14.65
C ALA A 101 2.38 10.60 -14.11
N TRP A 102 1.54 11.60 -13.83
CA TRP A 102 0.20 11.40 -13.27
C TRP A 102 -0.65 10.40 -14.07
N LEU A 103 -0.72 10.58 -15.39
CA LEU A 103 -1.44 9.68 -16.29
C LEU A 103 -0.90 8.25 -16.25
N ALA A 104 0.43 8.08 -16.17
CA ALA A 104 1.04 6.76 -16.06
C ALA A 104 0.71 6.09 -14.72
N LEU A 105 0.63 6.86 -13.63
CA LEU A 105 0.20 6.37 -12.32
C LEU A 105 -1.28 5.96 -12.33
N LEU A 106 -2.16 6.75 -12.96
CA LEU A 106 -3.58 6.41 -13.11
C LEU A 106 -3.76 5.08 -13.87
N LEU A 107 -3.04 4.91 -14.99
CA LEU A 107 -3.05 3.67 -15.77
C LEU A 107 -2.50 2.50 -14.97
N MET A 108 -1.40 2.72 -14.25
CA MET A 108 -0.78 1.71 -13.39
C MET A 108 -1.79 1.20 -12.35
N LEU A 109 -2.41 2.11 -11.60
CA LEU A 109 -3.39 1.77 -10.56
C LEU A 109 -4.66 1.11 -11.13
N GLU A 110 -4.98 1.30 -12.41
CA GLU A 110 -6.08 0.60 -13.08
C GLU A 110 -5.74 -0.80 -13.57
N GLY A 111 -4.47 -1.23 -13.46
CA GLY A 111 -4.02 -2.49 -14.06
C GLY A 111 -3.73 -2.36 -15.56
N GLY A 112 -3.73 -1.14 -16.11
CA GLY A 112 -3.36 -0.88 -17.49
C GLY A 112 -1.87 -1.13 -17.76
N LEU A 113 -1.54 -1.29 -19.04
CA LEU A 113 -0.16 -1.42 -19.50
C LEU A 113 0.57 -0.09 -19.35
N VAL A 114 1.68 -0.07 -18.59
CA VAL A 114 2.49 1.15 -18.40
C VAL A 114 3.92 0.92 -18.83
N HIS A 115 4.42 1.80 -19.70
CA HIS A 115 5.82 1.85 -20.08
C HIS A 115 6.57 2.81 -19.16
N LEU A 116 7.57 2.30 -18.44
CA LEU A 116 8.38 3.08 -17.51
C LEU A 116 9.83 3.14 -18.01
N PRO A 117 10.50 4.29 -17.89
CA PRO A 117 11.83 4.51 -18.44
C PRO A 117 12.86 3.54 -17.86
N THR A 118 13.77 3.06 -18.72
CA THR A 118 14.94 2.25 -18.34
C THR A 118 16.24 2.83 -18.92
N PRO A 119 17.40 2.54 -18.31
CA PRO A 119 18.69 2.92 -18.88
C PRO A 119 18.91 2.21 -20.22
N LYS A 120 18.93 2.96 -21.34
CA LYS A 120 19.09 2.38 -22.68
C LYS A 120 20.44 1.68 -22.92
N THR A 121 21.43 1.96 -22.07
CA THR A 121 22.75 1.31 -22.09
C THR A 121 22.70 -0.16 -21.64
N HIS A 122 21.73 -0.52 -20.78
CA HIS A 122 21.57 -1.88 -20.25
C HIS A 122 20.26 -2.54 -20.70
N PHE A 123 19.29 -1.75 -21.19
CA PHE A 123 17.98 -2.21 -21.60
C PHE A 123 17.66 -1.73 -23.01
N SER A 124 17.30 -2.64 -23.91
CA SER A 124 16.95 -2.30 -25.30
C SER A 124 15.58 -1.63 -25.44
N LYS A 125 14.72 -1.75 -24.42
CA LYS A 125 13.35 -1.22 -24.38
C LYS A 125 13.02 -0.69 -22.98
N ASP A 126 12.03 0.20 -22.92
CA ASP A 126 11.45 0.61 -21.64
C ASP A 126 10.81 -0.61 -20.96
N MET A 127 10.83 -0.62 -19.62
CA MET A 127 10.17 -1.70 -18.90
C MET A 127 8.67 -1.54 -19.09
N THR A 128 7.98 -2.67 -19.11
CA THR A 128 6.54 -2.67 -19.18
C THR A 128 6.02 -3.32 -17.92
N LEU A 129 5.28 -2.55 -17.12
CA LEU A 129 4.54 -3.12 -16.01
C LEU A 129 3.24 -3.67 -16.58
N ALA A 130 3.23 -4.98 -16.81
CA ALA A 130 2.09 -5.75 -17.26
C ALA A 130 1.74 -6.79 -16.20
N GLY A 131 0.46 -7.08 -16.00
CA GLY A 131 0.01 -8.17 -15.14
C GLY A 131 -0.30 -7.77 -13.70
N MET A 132 -0.44 -8.80 -12.86
CA MET A 132 -0.99 -8.69 -11.52
C MET A 132 0.05 -8.32 -10.47
N THR A 133 0.06 -7.06 -10.05
CA THR A 133 0.98 -6.53 -9.05
C THR A 133 0.23 -5.56 -8.14
N PRO A 134 -0.43 -6.06 -7.09
CA PRO A 134 -1.11 -5.25 -6.09
C PRO A 134 -0.27 -4.09 -5.57
N ILE A 135 -0.88 -2.92 -5.41
CA ILE A 135 -0.20 -1.72 -4.89
C ILE A 135 -0.72 -1.38 -3.50
N PHE A 136 0.22 -1.36 -2.55
CA PHE A 136 0.01 -0.84 -1.21
C PHE A 136 0.87 0.40 -1.02
N ALA A 137 0.30 1.46 -0.47
CA ALA A 137 1.01 2.69 -0.23
C ALA A 137 0.68 3.26 1.15
N THR A 138 1.63 4.02 1.68
CA THR A 138 1.38 4.91 2.82
C THR A 138 1.70 6.32 2.40
N SER A 139 0.98 7.31 2.90
CA SER A 139 1.32 8.72 2.70
C SER A 139 0.94 9.55 3.92
N LYS A 140 1.40 10.79 3.96
CA LYS A 140 0.96 11.76 4.97
C LYS A 140 -0.49 12.17 4.71
N GLU A 141 -0.82 12.44 3.46
CA GLU A 141 -2.09 13.01 2.98
C GLU A 141 -2.56 12.25 1.74
N ALA A 142 -3.79 12.49 1.32
CA ALA A 142 -4.31 11.96 0.06
C ALA A 142 -3.48 12.47 -1.13
N LEU A 143 -3.52 11.74 -2.25
CA LEU A 143 -2.85 12.16 -3.47
C LEU A 143 -3.67 13.24 -4.17
N LEU A 144 -3.10 14.43 -4.30
CA LEU A 144 -3.74 15.59 -4.91
C LEU A 144 -3.02 15.96 -6.22
N PHE A 145 -3.79 16.34 -7.23
CA PHE A 145 -3.22 16.97 -8.43
C PHE A 145 -3.21 18.48 -8.28
N ILE A 146 -2.02 19.07 -8.31
CA ILE A 146 -1.84 20.52 -8.15
C ILE A 146 -1.35 21.12 -9.47
N LYS A 147 -2.09 22.09 -10.00
CA LYS A 147 -1.74 22.82 -11.23
C LYS A 147 -1.83 24.33 -10.98
N GLY A 148 -0.74 25.05 -11.22
CA GLY A 148 -0.69 26.50 -11.01
C GLY A 148 -0.93 26.92 -9.55
N GLY A 149 -0.59 26.06 -8.59
CA GLY A 149 -0.80 26.31 -7.15
C GLY A 149 -2.21 26.02 -6.64
N ALA A 150 -3.13 25.60 -7.50
CA ALA A 150 -4.49 25.18 -7.12
C ALA A 150 -4.67 23.66 -7.27
N ILE A 151 -5.53 23.07 -6.45
CA ILE A 151 -5.97 21.69 -6.61
C ILE A 151 -6.89 21.62 -7.84
N GLU A 152 -6.58 20.72 -8.76
CA GLU A 152 -7.50 20.38 -9.84
C GLU A 152 -8.37 19.21 -9.38
N GLU A 153 -9.65 19.49 -9.16
CA GLU A 153 -10.57 18.56 -8.50
C GLU A 153 -10.85 17.32 -9.34
N ARG A 154 -10.95 17.45 -10.67
CA ARG A 154 -11.31 16.33 -11.56
C ARG A 154 -10.19 15.31 -11.63
N GLU A 155 -8.96 15.75 -11.80
CA GLU A 155 -7.77 14.90 -11.79
C GLU A 155 -7.60 14.24 -10.42
N THR A 156 -7.83 14.99 -9.34
CA THR A 156 -7.78 14.46 -7.97
C THR A 156 -8.85 13.38 -7.74
N GLU A 157 -10.08 13.60 -8.21
CA GLU A 157 -11.16 12.62 -8.16
C GLU A 157 -10.83 11.37 -8.98
N MET A 158 -10.23 11.51 -10.17
CA MET A 158 -9.76 10.37 -10.94
C MET A 158 -8.75 9.53 -10.15
N MET A 159 -7.86 10.14 -9.38
CA MET A 159 -6.94 9.39 -8.52
C MET A 159 -7.66 8.71 -7.36
N SER A 160 -8.56 9.41 -6.68
CA SER A 160 -9.23 8.90 -5.47
C SER A 160 -10.02 7.63 -5.76
N VAL A 161 -10.72 7.53 -6.90
CA VAL A 161 -11.50 6.34 -7.27
C VAL A 161 -10.64 5.10 -7.57
N ARG A 162 -9.31 5.23 -7.64
CA ARG A 162 -8.38 4.11 -7.83
C ARG A 162 -7.82 3.59 -6.50
N LEU A 163 -8.11 4.27 -5.40
CA LEU A 163 -7.58 3.96 -4.07
C LEU A 163 -8.71 3.54 -3.13
N ASP A 164 -8.46 2.54 -2.29
CA ASP A 164 -9.21 2.31 -1.06
C ASP A 164 -8.40 2.91 0.09
N GLU A 165 -8.86 4.07 0.58
CA GLU A 165 -8.11 4.89 1.53
C GLU A 165 -8.47 4.57 2.99
N PHE A 166 -7.44 4.33 3.80
CA PHE A 166 -7.56 4.17 5.25
C PHE A 166 -6.80 5.30 5.95
N THR A 167 -7.53 6.16 6.67
CA THR A 167 -6.90 7.27 7.41
C THR A 167 -6.54 6.85 8.83
N PHE A 168 -5.25 6.77 9.14
CA PHE A 168 -4.75 6.53 10.47
C PHE A 168 -4.50 7.87 11.17
N ARG A 169 -5.39 8.27 12.08
CA ARG A 169 -5.37 9.56 12.79
C ARG A 169 -4.63 9.51 14.13
N SER A 170 -4.59 8.34 14.77
CA SER A 170 -4.05 8.18 16.13
C SER A 170 -2.53 7.98 16.10
N GLN A 171 -1.77 9.01 16.52
CA GLN A 171 -0.34 8.89 16.73
C GLN A 171 -0.04 8.05 17.99
N ILE A 172 0.99 7.22 17.91
CA ILE A 172 1.45 6.35 19.00
C ILE A 172 2.61 7.06 19.70
N PRO A 173 2.47 7.43 20.99
CA PRO A 173 3.55 8.05 21.76
C PRO A 173 4.80 7.18 21.79
N ALA A 174 5.98 7.79 21.85
CA ALA A 174 7.26 7.06 21.87
C ALA A 174 7.35 6.04 23.02
N THR A 175 6.71 6.33 24.16
CA THR A 175 6.64 5.44 25.32
C THR A 175 5.80 4.18 25.11
N GLU A 176 4.92 4.18 24.10
CA GLU A 176 4.08 3.03 23.73
C GLU A 176 4.62 2.29 22.49
N GLN A 177 5.70 2.78 21.88
CA GLN A 177 6.25 2.15 20.68
C GLN A 177 7.08 0.92 21.03
N GLU A 178 6.83 -0.17 20.30
CA GLU A 178 7.53 -1.43 20.47
C GLU A 178 8.29 -1.80 19.19
N CYS A 179 9.50 -2.33 19.36
CA CYS A 179 10.25 -2.93 18.27
C CYS A 179 9.79 -4.37 18.07
N VAL A 180 8.85 -4.57 17.14
CA VAL A 180 8.32 -5.89 16.78
C VAL A 180 8.63 -6.15 15.31
N SER A 181 9.24 -7.31 15.03
CA SER A 181 9.55 -7.72 13.66
C SER A 181 8.29 -8.03 12.86
N PRO A 182 8.31 -7.80 11.53
CA PRO A 182 7.21 -8.20 10.66
C PRO A 182 7.01 -9.73 10.73
N CYS A 183 5.76 -10.16 10.77
CA CYS A 183 5.38 -11.57 10.91
C CYS A 183 4.36 -11.95 9.84
N GLY A 184 4.79 -12.65 8.79
CA GLY A 184 3.93 -13.06 7.68
C GLY A 184 2.75 -13.94 8.15
N HIS A 185 3.02 -14.96 8.97
CA HIS A 185 1.97 -15.82 9.53
C HIS A 185 0.93 -15.04 10.36
N CYS A 186 1.38 -14.09 11.17
CA CYS A 186 0.53 -13.22 11.99
C CYS A 186 -0.37 -12.35 11.11
N PHE A 187 0.18 -11.79 10.04
CA PHE A 187 -0.55 -10.98 9.09
C PHE A 187 -1.60 -11.81 8.34
N SER A 188 -1.20 -12.97 7.79
CA SER A 188 -2.15 -13.87 7.12
C SER A 188 -3.30 -14.26 8.03
N PHE A 189 -3.01 -14.60 9.30
CA PHE A 189 -4.05 -14.88 10.30
C PHE A 189 -4.96 -13.68 10.55
N PHE A 190 -4.38 -12.49 10.74
CA PHE A 190 -5.11 -11.25 10.94
C PHE A 190 -6.07 -10.93 9.78
N ILE A 191 -5.67 -11.21 8.54
CA ILE A 191 -6.53 -11.03 7.36
C ILE A 191 -7.59 -12.14 7.27
N ILE A 192 -7.19 -13.42 7.33
CA ILE A 192 -8.07 -14.56 7.05
C ILE A 192 -9.16 -14.76 8.11
N GLU A 193 -8.87 -14.58 9.40
CA GLU A 193 -9.91 -14.72 10.45
C GLU A 193 -11.08 -13.77 10.21
N ASN A 194 -10.78 -12.57 9.70
CA ASN A 194 -11.77 -11.52 9.49
C ASN A 194 -12.64 -11.72 8.24
N LEU A 195 -12.24 -12.60 7.34
CA LEU A 195 -13.06 -12.99 6.21
C LEU A 195 -14.17 -13.95 6.64
N LYS A 196 -13.92 -14.78 7.68
CA LYS A 196 -14.87 -15.76 8.19
C LYS A 196 -16.00 -15.11 8.99
N GLU A 197 -15.69 -14.08 9.78
CA GLU A 197 -16.67 -13.33 10.58
C GLU A 197 -17.71 -12.57 9.71
N GLY A 198 -17.40 -12.31 8.43
CA GLY A 198 -18.32 -11.64 7.49
C GLY A 198 -19.37 -12.54 6.85
N HIS A 199 -19.27 -13.87 7.00
CA HIS A 199 -20.20 -14.84 6.39
C HIS A 199 -21.27 -15.36 7.36
N GLU A 200 -21.26 -14.94 8.63
CA GLU A 200 -22.25 -15.39 9.63
C GLU A 200 -23.42 -14.39 9.81
N THR A 201 -23.55 -13.38 8.95
CA THR A 201 -24.62 -12.37 9.03
C THR A 201 -25.34 -12.07 7.70
N GLU A 202 -25.29 -12.98 6.74
CA GLU A 202 -26.21 -12.98 5.57
C GLU A 202 -27.28 -14.06 5.69
#